data_AF-E1Z4A3-F1
#
_entry.id   AF-E1Z4A3-F1
#
_cell.length_a   1.000
_cell.length_b   1.000
_cell.length_c   1.000
_cell.angle_alpha   90.00
_cell.angle_beta   90.00
_cell.angle_gamma   90.00
#
_symmetry.space_group_name_H-M   'P 1'
#
loop_
_entity.id
_entity.type
_entity.pdbx_description
1 polymer ?
#
loop_
_entity_poly.entity_id
_entity_poly.type
_entity_poly.pdbx_seq_one_letter_code
_entity_poly.pdbx_strand_id
1 'polypeptide(L)'
;MASSCGLLLLLAAGGFVSISDGRFVDEECAEFHFHGWNGWRVVDAALNQPASLTRRFKDAQEAGLNVLRFFLGDDERSPVLQTAPGVFDERVAQAVDFVLAESAAHSIKLTPVLLNLWKRNNGVPQFEEWCGTASTSRQPRPGGGSLDAQERLQTPYDWLVSPKCRDQVKKYFTTLVNRRNTITGVLYKDDPTIMSWNLLNEPRCRSCGPEAVDSWIGEMAGHLKSVDPNHLITTGAEGFFDESDPMARYNPQDRSLWASRTGQHFRANHAHAAISYATVHTWPDNWRNPPFPTSWGRQWLDAHSQVFKPKIVRVWL
;
A
#
# COMPACT_ATOMS: atom_id res chain seq x y z
N MET A 1 9.99 8.42 -25.26
CA MET A 1 11.38 8.60 -25.71
C MET A 1 12.03 9.51 -24.68
N ALA A 2 13.02 9.13 -23.88
CA ALA A 2 14.06 8.13 -24.03
C ALA A 2 13.93 6.96 -23.03
N SER A 3 14.33 5.78 -23.50
CA SER A 3 14.60 4.60 -22.68
C SER A 3 15.92 4.85 -21.94
N SER A 4 15.89 4.90 -20.61
CA SER A 4 17.10 4.99 -19.79
C SER A 4 17.59 3.59 -19.42
N CYS A 5 17.90 2.75 -20.42
CA CYS A 5 18.81 1.61 -20.24
C CYS A 5 20.12 2.02 -20.94
N GLY A 6 21.00 2.71 -20.22
CA GLY A 6 22.27 3.25 -20.73
C GLY A 6 23.29 3.49 -19.63
N LEU A 7 24.14 2.47 -19.42
CA LEU A 7 25.49 2.43 -18.85
C LEU A 7 25.88 3.50 -17.79
N LEU A 8 26.10 3.08 -16.53
CA LEU A 8 27.36 3.40 -15.81
C LEU A 8 27.55 2.63 -14.48
N LEU A 9 28.74 2.03 -14.38
CA LEU A 9 29.61 1.69 -13.24
C LEU A 9 29.05 1.33 -11.83
N LEU A 10 29.38 0.08 -11.47
CA LEU A 10 29.69 -0.48 -10.15
C LEU A 10 29.96 0.52 -9.00
N LEU A 11 28.98 0.66 -8.11
CA LEU A 11 29.16 0.77 -6.67
C LEU A 11 28.00 0.01 -6.01
N ALA A 12 28.29 -0.82 -5.00
CA ALA A 12 27.40 -1.80 -4.41
C ALA A 12 26.21 -1.20 -3.63
N ALA A 13 25.21 -0.71 -4.35
CA ALA A 13 23.81 -0.59 -3.93
C ALA A 13 22.95 -0.84 -5.19
N GLY A 14 22.29 -2.00 -5.26
CA GLY A 14 21.50 -2.37 -6.45
C GLY A 14 20.46 -1.30 -6.79
N GLY A 15 20.18 -1.08 -8.06
CA GLY A 15 19.35 0.03 -8.54
C GLY A 15 17.84 -0.16 -8.36
N PHE A 16 17.07 0.80 -8.89
CA PHE A 16 15.61 0.83 -8.73
C PHE A 16 14.94 -0.24 -9.59
N VAL A 17 13.96 -0.93 -9.00
CA VAL A 17 13.03 -1.77 -9.78
C VAL A 17 12.10 -0.87 -10.58
N SER A 18 11.97 -1.14 -11.87
CA SER A 18 11.09 -0.41 -12.79
C SER A 18 10.12 -1.35 -13.51
N ILE A 19 9.29 -0.82 -14.41
CA ILE A 19 8.39 -1.61 -15.25
C ILE A 19 8.74 -1.36 -16.72
N SER A 20 9.05 -2.44 -17.44
CA SER A 20 9.28 -2.43 -18.89
C SER A 20 8.46 -3.55 -19.54
N ASP A 21 7.73 -3.23 -20.61
CA ASP A 21 6.91 -4.19 -21.38
C ASP A 21 6.00 -5.08 -20.51
N GLY A 22 5.43 -4.50 -19.46
CA GLY A 22 4.53 -5.23 -18.56
C GLY A 22 5.23 -6.20 -17.62
N ARG A 23 6.52 -6.01 -17.37
CA ARG A 23 7.34 -6.82 -16.44
C ARG A 23 8.08 -5.93 -15.47
N PHE A 24 8.28 -6.39 -14.25
CA PHE A 24 9.23 -5.72 -13.36
C PHE A 24 10.62 -6.04 -13.88
N VAL A 25 11.48 -5.03 -13.90
CA VAL A 25 12.88 -5.20 -14.28
C VAL A 25 13.77 -4.52 -13.26
N ASP A 26 14.95 -5.09 -13.03
CA ASP A 26 16.00 -4.47 -12.24
C ASP A 26 16.78 -3.42 -13.06
N GLU A 27 17.85 -2.88 -12.47
CA GLU A 27 18.71 -1.87 -13.08
C GLU A 27 19.52 -2.38 -14.28
N GLU A 28 19.69 -3.70 -14.41
CA GLU A 28 20.32 -4.34 -15.56
C GLU A 28 19.29 -4.66 -16.66
N CYS A 29 18.04 -4.22 -16.46
CA CYS A 29 16.91 -4.47 -17.34
C CYS A 29 16.58 -5.99 -17.44
N ALA A 30 17.01 -6.79 -16.45
CA ALA A 30 16.65 -8.20 -16.31
C ALA A 30 15.30 -8.35 -15.59
N GLU A 31 14.55 -9.41 -15.93
CA GLU A 31 13.22 -9.62 -15.35
C GLU A 31 13.31 -9.89 -13.85
N PHE A 32 12.70 -9.00 -13.06
CA PHE A 32 12.62 -9.10 -11.62
C PHE A 32 11.40 -9.94 -11.21
N HIS A 33 11.67 -11.18 -10.79
CA HIS A 33 10.64 -12.06 -10.24
C HIS A 33 10.41 -11.78 -8.75
N PHE A 34 9.14 -11.66 -8.39
CA PHE A 34 8.71 -11.33 -7.03
C PHE A 34 8.47 -12.61 -6.22
N HIS A 35 9.16 -12.74 -5.09
CA HIS A 35 8.94 -13.77 -4.06
C HIS A 35 8.89 -13.07 -2.71
N GLY A 36 7.69 -12.82 -2.19
CA GLY A 36 7.53 -11.92 -1.04
C GLY A 36 6.68 -12.46 0.09
N TRP A 37 6.68 -11.68 1.17
CA TRP A 37 5.84 -11.91 2.34
C TRP A 37 5.34 -10.59 2.94
N ASN A 38 4.38 -10.70 3.86
CA ASN A 38 3.83 -9.57 4.60
C ASN A 38 4.38 -9.52 6.04
N GLY A 39 4.73 -8.33 6.50
CA GLY A 39 5.22 -8.07 7.85
C GLY A 39 4.46 -6.94 8.54
N TRP A 40 3.55 -7.28 9.45
CA TRP A 40 2.67 -6.31 10.12
C TRP A 40 3.25 -5.68 11.39
N ARG A 41 4.29 -6.28 11.99
CA ARG A 41 5.01 -5.75 13.18
C ARG A 41 6.51 -5.60 12.97
N VAL A 42 6.91 -5.21 11.76
CA VAL A 42 8.34 -5.09 11.41
C VAL A 42 8.99 -3.91 12.15
N VAL A 43 8.32 -2.76 12.22
CA VAL A 43 8.81 -1.57 12.94
C VAL A 43 8.88 -1.81 14.46
N ASP A 44 7.89 -2.51 15.02
CA ASP A 44 7.89 -2.95 16.43
C ASP A 44 9.08 -3.88 16.73
N ALA A 45 9.32 -4.87 15.86
CA ALA A 45 10.47 -5.75 15.99
C ALA A 45 11.80 -5.01 15.85
N ALA A 46 11.89 -4.00 14.97
CA ALA A 46 13.08 -3.17 14.85
C ALA A 46 13.38 -2.36 16.13
N LEU A 47 12.34 -1.85 16.81
CA LEU A 47 12.49 -1.15 18.09
C LEU A 47 12.89 -2.08 19.23
N ASN A 48 12.23 -3.23 19.34
CA ASN A 48 12.22 -4.01 20.57
C ASN A 48 13.06 -5.30 20.48
N GLN A 49 13.29 -5.81 19.27
CA GLN A 49 13.96 -7.09 19.02
C GLN A 49 14.85 -7.04 17.77
N PRO A 50 15.75 -6.04 17.60
CA PRO A 50 16.48 -5.82 16.34
C PRO A 50 17.30 -7.03 15.91
N ALA A 51 17.98 -7.73 16.84
CA ALA A 51 18.72 -8.95 16.51
C ALA A 51 17.82 -10.11 16.02
N SER A 52 16.59 -10.21 16.54
CA SER A 52 15.62 -11.17 16.01
C SER A 52 15.13 -10.76 14.63
N LEU A 53 15.01 -9.46 14.35
CA LEU A 53 14.60 -8.97 13.04
C LEU A 53 15.69 -9.24 11.99
N THR A 54 16.96 -8.92 12.28
CA THR A 54 18.11 -9.27 11.43
C THR A 54 18.11 -10.76 11.08
N ARG A 55 17.87 -11.64 12.07
CA ARG A 55 17.77 -13.08 11.83
C ARG A 55 16.64 -13.43 10.86
N ARG A 56 15.47 -12.80 10.97
CA ARG A 56 14.35 -13.04 10.03
C ARG A 56 14.67 -12.58 8.61
N PHE A 57 15.40 -11.47 8.44
CA PHE A 57 15.87 -11.03 7.12
C PHE A 57 16.84 -12.05 6.51
N LYS A 58 17.76 -12.58 7.33
CA LYS A 58 18.65 -13.66 6.93
C LYS A 58 17.89 -14.93 6.54
N ASP A 59 16.96 -15.38 7.39
CA ASP A 59 16.14 -16.58 7.11
C ASP A 59 15.32 -16.40 5.82
N ALA A 60 14.79 -15.20 5.58
CA ALA A 60 14.04 -14.89 4.35
C ALA A 60 14.93 -14.93 3.10
N GLN A 61 16.14 -14.36 3.17
CA GLN A 61 17.13 -14.43 2.10
C GLN A 61 17.53 -15.88 1.80
N GLU A 62 17.82 -16.68 2.83
CA GLU A 62 18.17 -18.10 2.69
C GLU A 62 17.00 -18.93 2.11
N ALA A 63 15.75 -18.51 2.35
CA ALA A 63 14.55 -19.11 1.76
C ALA A 63 14.24 -18.60 0.33
N GLY A 64 15.03 -17.68 -0.22
CA GLY A 64 14.84 -17.11 -1.56
C GLY A 64 13.72 -16.07 -1.65
N LEU A 65 13.28 -15.50 -0.53
CA LEU A 65 12.36 -14.36 -0.52
C LEU A 65 13.13 -13.07 -0.79
N ASN A 66 12.59 -12.21 -1.64
CA ASN A 66 13.25 -11.01 -2.12
C ASN A 66 12.41 -9.73 -2.02
N VAL A 67 11.14 -9.79 -1.57
CA VAL A 67 10.34 -8.59 -1.29
C VAL A 67 9.56 -8.69 0.01
N LEU A 68 9.68 -7.68 0.86
CA LEU A 68 8.87 -7.52 2.06
C LEU A 68 7.88 -6.37 1.88
N ARG A 69 6.57 -6.66 1.96
CA ARG A 69 5.55 -5.64 2.22
C ARG A 69 5.34 -5.51 3.72
N PHE A 70 5.48 -4.30 4.24
CA PHE A 70 5.35 -4.08 5.69
C PHE A 70 4.64 -2.78 6.02
N PHE A 71 4.08 -2.74 7.21
CA PHE A 71 3.34 -1.58 7.69
C PHE A 71 4.25 -0.61 8.44
N LEU A 72 4.14 0.68 8.11
CA LEU A 72 4.75 1.74 8.93
C LEU A 72 3.99 1.93 10.26
N GLY A 73 2.73 1.50 10.32
CA GLY A 73 1.96 1.24 11.54
C GLY A 73 0.80 0.29 11.23
N ASP A 74 0.57 -0.69 12.10
CA ASP A 74 -0.52 -1.65 11.95
C ASP A 74 -1.47 -1.61 13.16
N ASP A 75 -1.27 -2.37 14.23
CA ASP A 75 -2.23 -2.42 15.35
C ASP A 75 -2.10 -1.27 16.38
N GLU A 76 -3.03 -1.22 17.36
CA GLU A 76 -3.03 -0.19 18.42
C GLU A 76 -1.79 -0.21 19.32
N ARG A 77 -1.05 -1.32 19.33
CA ARG A 77 0.21 -1.47 20.06
C ARG A 77 1.41 -1.08 19.21
N SER A 78 1.22 -0.91 17.91
CA SER A 78 2.29 -0.52 17.00
C SER A 78 2.79 0.87 17.37
N PRO A 79 4.10 1.11 17.28
CA PRO A 79 4.64 2.44 17.49
C PRO A 79 4.01 3.44 16.51
N VAL A 80 3.75 4.65 16.99
CA VAL A 80 3.20 5.73 16.17
C VAL A 80 4.37 6.47 15.53
N LEU A 81 4.46 6.43 14.19
CA LEU A 81 5.54 7.10 13.46
C LEU A 81 5.28 8.61 13.44
N GLN A 82 4.08 9.02 13.06
CA GLN A 82 3.68 10.43 13.07
C GLN A 82 2.84 10.74 14.31
N THR A 83 3.38 11.53 15.25
CA THR A 83 2.70 11.87 16.51
C THR A 83 1.81 13.10 16.38
N ALA A 84 2.12 13.98 15.43
CA ALA A 84 1.31 15.13 15.02
C ALA A 84 1.54 15.41 13.53
N PRO A 85 0.65 16.15 12.83
CA PRO A 85 0.83 16.63 11.46
C PRO A 85 2.27 17.00 11.02
N GLY A 86 2.97 16.07 10.37
CA GLY A 86 4.35 16.24 9.88
C GLY A 86 5.44 16.21 10.96
N VAL A 87 5.14 15.70 12.16
CA VAL A 87 6.09 15.50 13.26
C VAL A 87 6.28 14.00 13.48
N PHE A 88 7.48 13.50 13.18
CA PHE A 88 7.81 12.09 13.40
C PHE A 88 8.39 11.87 14.79
N ASP A 89 8.02 10.76 15.42
CA ASP A 89 8.78 10.21 16.53
C ASP A 89 10.10 9.67 15.98
N GLU A 90 11.20 10.35 16.33
CA GLU A 90 12.53 10.03 15.78
C GLU A 90 12.99 8.62 16.16
N ARG A 91 12.61 8.10 17.33
CA ARG A 91 12.95 6.73 17.73
C ARG A 91 12.26 5.72 16.81
N VAL A 92 10.98 5.94 16.50
CA VAL A 92 10.22 5.09 15.58
C VAL A 92 10.76 5.23 14.15
N ALA A 93 11.11 6.43 13.73
CA ALA A 93 11.66 6.68 12.42
C ALA A 93 13.06 6.03 12.22
N GLN A 94 13.91 6.01 13.26
CA GLN A 94 15.17 5.25 13.27
C GLN A 94 14.95 3.74 13.21
N ALA A 95 13.84 3.23 13.75
CA ALA A 95 13.49 1.83 13.58
C ALA A 95 13.11 1.51 12.13
N VAL A 96 12.40 2.42 11.44
CA VAL A 96 12.16 2.27 9.99
C VAL A 96 13.49 2.33 9.22
N ASP A 97 14.42 3.22 9.60
CA ASP A 97 15.77 3.28 9.01
C ASP A 97 16.52 1.96 9.14
N PHE A 98 16.42 1.30 10.31
CA PHE A 98 17.00 -0.02 10.57
C PHE A 98 16.37 -1.09 9.68
N VAL A 99 15.06 -1.08 9.46
CA VAL A 99 14.39 -2.00 8.53
C VAL A 99 14.95 -1.85 7.11
N LEU A 100 15.12 -0.61 6.63
CA LEU A 100 15.69 -0.34 5.31
C LEU A 100 17.14 -0.84 5.23
N ALA A 101 17.97 -0.54 6.23
CA ALA A 101 19.37 -0.96 6.25
C ALA A 101 19.52 -2.50 6.28
N GLU A 102 18.72 -3.19 7.10
CA GLU A 102 18.68 -4.66 7.15
C GLU A 102 18.21 -5.26 5.83
N SER A 103 17.17 -4.68 5.23
CA SER A 103 16.67 -5.14 3.93
C SER A 103 17.72 -4.99 2.83
N ALA A 104 18.44 -3.87 2.80
CA ALA A 104 19.53 -3.63 1.87
C ALA A 104 20.66 -4.65 2.04
N ALA A 105 21.08 -4.93 3.28
CA ALA A 105 22.13 -5.88 3.60
C ALA A 105 21.79 -7.32 3.17
N HIS A 106 20.51 -7.65 3.04
CA HIS A 106 20.03 -8.98 2.66
C HIS A 106 19.45 -9.04 1.24
N SER A 107 19.65 -7.98 0.44
CA SER A 107 19.14 -7.88 -0.94
C SER A 107 17.63 -8.11 -1.07
N ILE A 108 16.88 -7.71 -0.05
CA ILE A 108 15.42 -7.75 -0.03
C ILE A 108 14.91 -6.36 -0.38
N LYS A 109 13.98 -6.27 -1.32
CA LYS A 109 13.31 -5.01 -1.65
C LYS A 109 12.11 -4.78 -0.73
N LEU A 110 11.73 -3.52 -0.56
CA LEU A 110 10.65 -3.14 0.35
C LEU A 110 9.43 -2.57 -0.39
N THR A 111 8.25 -2.89 0.12
CA THR A 111 7.00 -2.20 -0.20
C THR A 111 6.36 -1.68 1.08
N PRO A 112 6.77 -0.49 1.56
CA PRO A 112 6.16 0.11 2.75
C PRO A 112 4.70 0.48 2.48
N VAL A 113 3.83 0.07 3.39
CA VAL A 113 2.42 0.46 3.45
C VAL A 113 2.34 1.77 4.23
N LEU A 114 2.04 2.85 3.50
CA LEU A 114 2.11 4.22 4.02
C LEU A 114 1.01 4.49 5.05
N LEU A 115 -0.21 4.04 4.76
CA LEU A 115 -1.37 4.23 5.62
C LEU A 115 -2.17 2.93 5.72
N ASN A 116 -2.93 2.78 6.80
CA ASN A 116 -3.83 1.66 7.01
C ASN A 116 -5.28 2.14 7.19
N LEU A 117 -6.23 1.59 6.43
CA LEU A 117 -7.65 1.93 6.61
C LEU A 117 -8.14 1.53 8.00
N TRP A 118 -7.76 0.33 8.44
CA TRP A 118 -8.45 -0.37 9.53
C TRP A 118 -8.01 0.05 10.91
N LYS A 119 -6.86 0.72 11.02
CA LYS A 119 -6.15 0.85 12.28
C LYS A 119 -5.74 2.28 12.54
N ARG A 120 -5.70 2.66 13.81
CA ARG A 120 -5.45 4.04 14.20
C ARG A 120 -3.99 4.46 13.95
N ASN A 121 -3.01 3.70 14.42
CA ASN A 121 -1.61 4.16 14.44
C ASN A 121 -1.05 4.21 13.01
N ASN A 122 -0.69 5.42 12.54
CA ASN A 122 -0.35 5.72 11.14
C ASN A 122 -1.44 5.31 10.13
N GLY A 123 -2.71 5.35 10.53
CA GLY A 123 -3.83 5.00 9.67
C GLY A 123 -4.96 6.01 9.68
N VAL A 124 -6.01 5.70 8.93
CA VAL A 124 -7.10 6.63 8.61
C VAL A 124 -7.74 7.23 9.87
N PRO A 125 -8.10 6.46 10.92
CA PRO A 125 -8.70 7.03 12.13
C PRO A 125 -7.87 8.13 12.80
N GLN A 126 -6.53 8.02 12.81
CA GLN A 126 -5.66 9.06 13.38
C GLN A 126 -5.66 10.33 12.52
N PHE A 127 -5.64 10.18 11.19
CA PHE A 127 -5.70 11.33 10.29
C PHE A 127 -7.07 12.03 10.33
N GLU A 128 -8.16 11.28 10.50
CA GLU A 128 -9.50 11.82 10.71
C GLU A 128 -9.57 12.75 11.92
N GLU A 129 -8.91 12.37 13.02
CA GLU A 129 -8.81 13.20 14.23
C GLU A 129 -8.11 14.53 13.93
N TRP A 130 -6.98 14.50 13.22
CA TRP A 130 -6.22 15.72 12.91
C TRP A 130 -6.91 16.63 11.90
N CYS A 131 -7.58 16.06 10.90
CA CYS A 131 -8.29 16.87 9.91
C CYS A 131 -9.71 17.27 10.34
N GLY A 132 -10.24 16.70 11.44
CA GLY A 132 -11.53 17.09 12.02
C GLY A 132 -12.72 16.40 11.38
N THR A 133 -12.52 15.23 10.78
CA THR A 133 -13.58 14.37 10.22
C THR A 133 -13.94 13.21 11.16
N ALA A 134 -13.23 13.05 12.27
CA ALA A 134 -13.57 12.10 13.33
C ALA A 134 -14.80 12.57 14.12
N SER A 135 -16.01 12.15 13.73
CA SER A 135 -17.24 12.35 14.51
C SER A 135 -17.71 11.05 15.17
N THR A 136 -18.02 11.12 16.46
CA THR A 136 -18.41 9.97 17.31
C THR A 136 -19.85 9.50 17.14
N SER A 137 -20.71 10.24 16.43
CA SER A 137 -22.16 9.95 16.40
C SER A 137 -22.77 9.80 15.00
N ARG A 138 -22.13 10.31 13.95
CA ARG A 138 -22.51 10.09 12.54
C ARG A 138 -21.24 10.21 11.72
N GLN A 139 -20.81 9.10 11.13
CA GLN A 139 -19.78 9.19 10.12
C GLN A 139 -20.38 9.79 8.87
N PRO A 140 -19.66 10.71 8.24
CA PRO A 140 -20.16 11.35 7.05
C PRO A 140 -20.21 10.30 5.94
N ARG A 141 -21.42 10.04 5.47
CA ARG A 141 -21.69 9.29 4.26
C ARG A 141 -22.71 10.06 3.44
N PRO A 142 -22.66 10.01 2.11
CA PRO A 142 -23.75 10.50 1.29
C PRO A 142 -25.09 9.89 1.73
N GLY A 143 -26.12 10.71 1.90
CA GLY A 143 -27.48 10.28 2.21
C GLY A 143 -27.83 10.05 3.68
N GLY A 144 -26.86 10.15 4.61
CA GLY A 144 -27.11 10.19 6.07
C GLY A 144 -27.69 8.91 6.70
N GLY A 145 -27.11 8.48 7.82
CA GLY A 145 -27.69 7.45 8.68
C GLY A 145 -26.67 6.87 9.65
N SER A 146 -27.15 6.19 10.68
CA SER A 146 -26.28 5.53 11.67
C SER A 146 -25.53 4.38 11.01
N LEU A 147 -24.25 4.24 11.35
CA LEU A 147 -23.40 3.11 11.00
C LEU A 147 -23.01 2.42 12.31
N ASP A 148 -22.84 1.11 12.28
CA ASP A 148 -22.15 0.44 13.39
C ASP A 148 -20.64 0.76 13.39
N ALA A 149 -19.93 0.32 14.43
CA ALA A 149 -18.51 0.62 14.57
C ALA A 149 -17.65 0.05 13.43
N GLN A 150 -18.02 -1.10 12.85
CA GLN A 150 -17.30 -1.74 11.76
C GLN A 150 -17.60 -1.09 10.42
N GLU A 151 -18.86 -0.69 10.19
CA GLU A 151 -19.30 0.06 9.03
C GLU A 151 -18.66 1.45 8.98
N ARG A 152 -18.53 2.10 10.15
CA ARG A 152 -17.78 3.36 10.29
C ARG A 152 -16.37 3.23 9.73
N LEU A 153 -15.62 2.22 10.15
CA LEU A 153 -14.20 2.08 9.76
C LEU A 153 -14.02 1.93 8.25
N GLN A 154 -15.07 1.51 7.55
CA GLN A 154 -15.07 1.29 6.11
C GLN A 154 -15.73 2.43 5.32
N THR A 155 -16.20 3.50 5.97
CA THR A 155 -16.93 4.60 5.30
C THR A 155 -16.30 5.98 5.59
N PRO A 156 -14.98 6.17 5.47
CA PRO A 156 -14.33 7.45 5.75
C PRO A 156 -14.51 8.48 4.61
N TYR A 157 -15.76 8.75 4.17
CA TYR A 157 -16.03 9.58 2.99
C TYR A 157 -15.45 11.00 3.11
N ASP A 158 -15.72 11.71 4.20
CA ASP A 158 -15.20 13.07 4.36
C ASP A 158 -13.68 13.09 4.43
N TRP A 159 -13.03 12.07 4.98
CA TRP A 159 -11.57 11.98 4.95
C TRP A 159 -11.04 11.82 3.53
N LEU A 160 -11.72 11.01 2.71
CA LEU A 160 -11.37 10.82 1.30
C LEU A 160 -11.53 12.09 0.47
N VAL A 161 -12.53 12.94 0.74
CA VAL A 161 -12.83 14.11 -0.10
C VAL A 161 -12.39 15.46 0.48
N SER A 162 -12.10 15.53 1.79
CA SER A 162 -11.71 16.77 2.45
C SER A 162 -10.32 17.25 2.00
N PRO A 163 -10.21 18.48 1.46
CA PRO A 163 -8.91 19.06 1.10
C PRO A 163 -7.94 19.09 2.29
N LYS A 164 -8.44 19.38 3.50
CA LYS A 164 -7.62 19.40 4.71
C LYS A 164 -7.04 18.02 5.04
N CYS A 165 -7.81 16.94 4.88
CA CYS A 165 -7.32 15.58 5.11
C CYS A 165 -6.30 15.17 4.03
N ARG A 166 -6.60 15.49 2.76
CA ARG A 166 -5.69 15.25 1.62
C ARG A 166 -4.35 15.96 1.82
N ASP A 167 -4.36 17.22 2.24
CA ASP A 167 -3.13 17.99 2.49
C ASP A 167 -2.29 17.42 3.65
N GLN A 168 -2.94 16.88 4.69
CA GLN A 168 -2.25 16.18 5.78
C GLN A 168 -1.54 14.91 5.29
N VAL A 169 -2.20 14.13 4.43
CA VAL A 169 -1.58 12.94 3.82
C VAL A 169 -0.43 13.31 2.91
N LYS A 170 -0.59 14.34 2.06
CA LYS A 170 0.50 14.85 1.21
C LYS A 170 1.69 15.32 2.03
N LYS A 171 1.46 16.03 3.15
CA LYS A 171 2.52 16.43 4.08
C LYS A 171 3.25 15.22 4.65
N TYR A 172 2.51 14.21 5.12
CA TYR A 172 3.06 12.95 5.62
C TYR A 172 3.95 12.27 4.58
N PHE A 173 3.47 12.11 3.35
CA PHE A 173 4.22 11.52 2.24
C PHE A 173 5.49 12.31 1.94
N THR A 174 5.39 13.63 1.79
CA THR A 174 6.54 14.49 1.54
C THR A 174 7.59 14.39 2.65
N THR A 175 7.16 14.38 3.93
CA THR A 175 8.07 14.25 5.06
C THR A 175 8.76 12.89 5.05
N LEU A 176 8.02 11.80 4.77
CA LEU A 176 8.56 10.45 4.74
C LEU A 176 9.60 10.27 3.63
N VAL A 177 9.28 10.61 2.39
CA VAL A 177 10.20 10.37 1.26
C VAL A 177 11.46 11.24 1.31
N ASN A 178 11.41 12.39 2.00
CA ASN A 178 12.57 13.23 2.25
C ASN A 178 13.29 12.92 3.58
N ARG A 179 12.90 11.87 4.30
CA ARG A 179 13.69 11.39 5.44
C ARG A 179 15.04 10.90 4.95
N ARG A 180 16.12 11.36 5.59
CA ARG A 180 17.45 10.78 5.46
C ARG A 180 17.58 9.63 6.45
N ASN A 181 17.81 8.43 5.94
CA ASN A 181 18.06 7.26 6.77
C ASN A 181 19.30 7.52 7.65
N THR A 182 19.18 7.38 8.97
CA THR A 182 20.28 7.68 9.91
C THR A 182 21.42 6.66 9.87
N ILE A 183 21.21 5.49 9.26
CA ILE A 183 22.18 4.40 9.15
C ILE A 183 22.87 4.46 7.79
N THR A 184 22.12 4.52 6.70
CA THR A 184 22.68 4.51 5.33
C THR A 184 23.05 5.90 4.83
N GLY A 185 22.49 6.96 5.43
CA GLY A 185 22.68 8.33 4.99
C GLY A 185 21.92 8.70 3.71
N VAL A 186 21.15 7.79 3.13
CA VAL A 186 20.41 7.97 1.87
C VAL A 186 19.01 8.54 2.15
N LEU A 187 18.50 9.42 1.29
CA LEU A 187 17.10 9.85 1.38
C LEU A 187 16.18 8.70 0.95
N TYR A 188 15.03 8.51 1.59
CA TYR A 188 14.13 7.40 1.26
C TYR A 188 13.71 7.41 -0.22
N LYS A 189 13.46 8.58 -0.82
CA LYS A 189 13.17 8.71 -2.26
C LYS A 189 14.33 8.30 -3.18
N ASP A 190 15.54 8.27 -2.66
CA ASP A 190 16.76 7.93 -3.39
C ASP A 190 17.31 6.54 -3.00
N ASP A 191 16.61 5.79 -2.13
CA ASP A 191 17.04 4.49 -1.63
C ASP A 191 16.42 3.34 -2.45
N PRO A 192 17.18 2.70 -3.35
CA PRO A 192 16.66 1.66 -4.24
C PRO A 192 16.30 0.36 -3.50
N THR A 193 16.55 0.26 -2.20
CA THR A 193 16.03 -0.83 -1.35
C THR A 193 14.51 -0.80 -1.31
N ILE A 194 13.89 0.39 -1.42
CA ILE A 194 12.46 0.50 -1.62
C ILE A 194 12.17 0.15 -3.09
N MET A 195 11.30 -0.84 -3.32
CA MET A 195 10.80 -1.16 -4.65
C MET A 195 9.59 -0.31 -4.99
N SER A 196 8.67 -0.14 -4.03
CA SER A 196 7.44 0.60 -4.28
C SER A 196 6.79 1.15 -3.02
N TRP A 197 5.94 2.15 -3.18
CA TRP A 197 5.07 2.66 -2.12
C TRP A 197 3.66 2.09 -2.28
N ASN A 198 3.11 1.51 -1.20
CA ASN A 198 1.69 1.13 -1.12
C ASN A 198 0.94 2.28 -0.44
N LEU A 199 0.06 2.97 -1.17
CA LEU A 199 -0.65 4.18 -0.69
C LEU A 199 -1.50 3.95 0.56
N LEU A 200 -2.42 2.98 0.52
CA LEU A 200 -3.33 2.68 1.62
C LEU A 200 -3.59 1.17 1.66
N ASN A 201 -3.49 0.54 2.82
CA ASN A 201 -3.94 -0.83 2.96
C ASN A 201 -5.47 -0.89 2.87
N GLU A 202 -5.96 -1.61 1.86
CA GLU A 202 -7.37 -1.94 1.65
C GLU A 202 -8.29 -0.70 1.68
N PRO A 203 -8.06 0.33 0.84
CA PRO A 203 -8.94 1.50 0.71
C PRO A 203 -10.40 1.06 0.51
N ARG A 204 -11.30 1.56 1.36
CA ARG A 204 -12.75 1.37 1.22
C ARG A 204 -13.49 2.65 1.59
N CYS A 205 -14.63 2.84 0.96
CA CYS A 205 -15.71 3.74 1.32
C CYS A 205 -17.05 3.06 1.03
N ARG A 206 -17.60 2.39 2.04
CA ARG A 206 -18.80 1.58 1.88
C ARG A 206 -19.98 2.48 1.51
N SER A 207 -20.67 2.12 0.42
CA SER A 207 -21.85 2.86 -0.07
C SER A 207 -21.59 4.32 -0.46
N CYS A 208 -20.34 4.70 -0.74
CA CYS A 208 -19.96 6.07 -1.15
C CYS A 208 -19.93 6.31 -2.66
N GLY A 209 -20.08 5.25 -3.46
CA GLY A 209 -19.68 5.25 -4.88
C GLY A 209 -18.16 5.08 -5.07
N PRO A 210 -17.71 4.70 -6.28
CA PRO A 210 -16.30 4.46 -6.54
C PRO A 210 -15.45 5.75 -6.61
N GLU A 211 -16.08 6.91 -6.83
CA GLU A 211 -15.39 8.17 -7.14
C GLU A 211 -14.54 8.69 -5.97
N ALA A 212 -15.00 8.49 -4.73
CA ALA A 212 -14.31 9.00 -3.55
C ALA A 212 -12.93 8.33 -3.36
N VAL A 213 -12.89 7.00 -3.47
CA VAL A 213 -11.66 6.21 -3.39
C VAL A 213 -10.78 6.49 -4.60
N ASP A 214 -11.37 6.49 -5.81
CA ASP A 214 -10.61 6.68 -7.04
C ASP A 214 -9.94 8.07 -7.12
N SER A 215 -10.68 9.13 -6.79
CA SER A 215 -10.17 10.50 -6.74
C SER A 215 -9.06 10.64 -5.71
N TRP A 216 -9.22 10.03 -4.53
CA TRP A 216 -8.18 10.06 -3.50
C TRP A 216 -6.92 9.34 -3.96
N ILE A 217 -7.04 8.16 -4.56
CA ILE A 217 -5.90 7.40 -5.11
C ILE A 217 -5.17 8.23 -6.17
N GLY A 218 -5.90 8.79 -7.14
CA GLY A 218 -5.31 9.59 -8.21
C GLY A 218 -4.53 10.79 -7.68
N GLU A 219 -5.11 11.54 -6.74
CA GLU A 219 -4.47 12.71 -6.16
C GLU A 219 -3.24 12.36 -5.30
N MET A 220 -3.36 11.34 -4.43
CA MET A 220 -2.27 10.94 -3.54
C MET A 220 -1.12 10.30 -4.31
N ALA A 221 -1.42 9.46 -5.32
CA ALA A 221 -0.41 8.88 -6.20
C ALA A 221 0.31 9.96 -7.02
N GLY A 222 -0.44 10.91 -7.59
CA GLY A 222 0.11 12.02 -8.36
C GLY A 222 1.04 12.91 -7.51
N HIS A 223 0.62 13.25 -6.29
CA HIS A 223 1.45 13.99 -5.35
C HIS A 223 2.71 13.20 -4.99
N LEU A 224 2.58 11.94 -4.58
CA LEU A 224 3.73 11.11 -4.20
C LEU A 224 4.73 10.99 -5.35
N LYS A 225 4.27 10.77 -6.59
CA LYS A 225 5.14 10.68 -7.76
C LYS A 225 5.87 12.00 -8.08
N SER A 226 5.29 13.14 -7.72
CA SER A 226 5.91 14.45 -7.91
C SER A 226 7.05 14.74 -6.92
N VAL A 227 6.98 14.17 -5.71
CA VAL A 227 8.01 14.35 -4.67
C VAL A 227 9.02 13.19 -4.63
N ASP A 228 8.65 12.04 -5.18
CA ASP A 228 9.47 10.86 -5.39
C ASP A 228 9.25 10.31 -6.81
N PRO A 229 10.06 10.74 -7.79
CA PRO A 229 9.93 10.28 -9.17
C PRO A 229 10.55 8.88 -9.39
N ASN A 230 11.32 8.34 -8.44
CA ASN A 230 12.12 7.13 -8.64
C ASN A 230 11.30 5.86 -8.41
N HIS A 231 10.53 5.81 -7.32
CA HIS A 231 9.85 4.60 -6.89
C HIS A 231 8.56 4.29 -7.68
N LEU A 232 8.23 3.00 -7.73
CA LEU A 232 6.93 2.53 -8.17
C LEU A 232 5.86 2.85 -7.12
N ILE A 233 4.61 3.00 -7.54
CA ILE A 233 3.48 3.25 -6.64
C ILE A 233 2.38 2.24 -6.92
N THR A 234 1.80 1.67 -5.87
CA THR A 234 0.59 0.83 -5.92
C THR A 234 -0.49 1.35 -4.99
N THR A 235 -1.73 0.95 -5.25
CA THR A 235 -2.90 1.37 -4.49
C THR A 235 -2.92 0.75 -3.09
N GLY A 236 -2.66 -0.57 -3.02
CA GLY A 236 -2.96 -1.42 -1.85
C GLY A 236 -4.43 -1.83 -1.73
N ALA A 237 -5.22 -1.61 -2.80
CA ALA A 237 -6.59 -2.08 -2.91
C ALA A 237 -6.65 -3.61 -2.93
N GLU A 238 -7.77 -4.14 -2.42
CA GLU A 238 -8.02 -5.58 -2.38
C GLU A 238 -8.36 -6.15 -3.74
N GLY A 239 -8.82 -5.28 -4.65
CA GLY A 239 -9.07 -5.61 -6.04
C GLY A 239 -10.54 -5.68 -6.41
N PHE A 240 -11.47 -5.23 -5.56
CA PHE A 240 -12.87 -5.38 -5.91
C PHE A 240 -13.24 -4.57 -7.14
N PHE A 241 -14.04 -5.19 -8.00
CA PHE A 241 -14.68 -4.55 -9.13
C PHE A 241 -15.95 -3.82 -8.67
N ASP A 242 -16.17 -2.61 -9.18
CA ASP A 242 -17.42 -1.88 -8.97
C ASP A 242 -18.60 -2.64 -9.62
N GLU A 243 -19.83 -2.44 -9.13
CA GLU A 243 -21.03 -3.11 -9.67
C GLU A 243 -21.22 -2.89 -11.19
N SER A 244 -20.70 -1.78 -11.73
CA SER A 244 -20.77 -1.46 -13.16
C SER A 244 -19.76 -2.23 -14.04
N ASP A 245 -18.71 -2.83 -13.47
CA ASP A 245 -17.71 -3.57 -14.26
C ASP A 245 -18.18 -5.02 -14.49
N PRO A 246 -18.17 -5.55 -15.74
CA PRO A 246 -18.55 -6.92 -16.04
C PRO A 246 -17.77 -8.00 -15.26
N MET A 247 -16.58 -7.68 -14.76
CA MET A 247 -15.77 -8.58 -13.93
C MET A 247 -16.23 -8.63 -12.47
N ALA A 248 -17.19 -7.81 -12.03
CA ALA A 248 -17.80 -7.88 -10.70
C ALA A 248 -18.45 -9.23 -10.38
N ARG A 249 -18.78 -10.02 -11.41
CA ARG A 249 -19.20 -11.42 -11.23
C ARG A 249 -18.15 -12.32 -10.56
N TYR A 250 -16.89 -11.90 -10.53
CA TYR A 250 -15.77 -12.63 -9.92
C TYR A 250 -15.37 -12.11 -8.55
N ASN A 251 -15.95 -10.99 -8.08
CA ASN A 251 -15.78 -10.55 -6.70
C ASN A 251 -16.13 -11.66 -5.71
N PRO A 252 -15.66 -11.58 -4.45
CA PRO A 252 -16.23 -12.39 -3.38
C PRO A 252 -17.75 -12.20 -3.35
N GLN A 253 -18.47 -13.23 -3.79
CA GLN A 253 -19.92 -13.15 -3.99
C GLN A 253 -20.67 -13.74 -2.81
N ASP A 254 -21.52 -12.90 -2.22
CA ASP A 254 -22.71 -13.33 -1.50
C ASP A 254 -23.93 -12.55 -2.03
N ARG A 255 -25.12 -12.73 -1.43
CA ARG A 255 -26.33 -12.00 -1.84
C ARG A 255 -26.28 -10.49 -1.57
N SER A 256 -25.30 -9.99 -0.82
CA SER A 256 -25.24 -8.61 -0.35
C SER A 256 -24.46 -7.66 -1.27
N LEU A 257 -23.72 -8.19 -2.24
CA LEU A 257 -22.82 -7.41 -3.13
C LEU A 257 -21.81 -6.55 -2.35
N TRP A 258 -21.47 -6.93 -1.11
CA TRP A 258 -20.69 -6.09 -0.22
C TRP A 258 -19.35 -5.66 -0.84
N ALA A 259 -18.68 -6.57 -1.57
CA ALA A 259 -17.37 -6.32 -2.17
C ALA A 259 -17.43 -5.17 -3.20
N SER A 260 -18.43 -5.19 -4.07
CA SER A 260 -18.67 -4.13 -5.06
C SER A 260 -19.09 -2.81 -4.41
N ARG A 261 -19.64 -2.85 -3.19
CA ARG A 261 -20.12 -1.68 -2.44
C ARG A 261 -19.08 -1.08 -1.52
N THR A 262 -17.82 -1.51 -1.61
CA THR A 262 -16.71 -0.94 -0.82
C THR A 262 -16.14 0.35 -1.41
N GLY A 263 -16.66 0.85 -2.53
CA GLY A 263 -16.11 2.02 -3.22
C GLY A 263 -14.82 1.73 -3.99
N GLN A 264 -14.32 0.49 -3.99
CA GLN A 264 -13.24 0.10 -4.89
C GLN A 264 -13.77 -0.10 -6.32
N HIS A 265 -12.96 0.30 -7.28
CA HIS A 265 -13.17 0.02 -8.69
C HIS A 265 -11.83 -0.37 -9.32
N PHE A 266 -11.51 -1.66 -9.32
CA PHE A 266 -10.18 -2.17 -9.72
C PHE A 266 -9.60 -1.52 -10.97
N ARG A 267 -10.37 -1.44 -12.06
CA ARG A 267 -9.95 -0.81 -13.31
C ARG A 267 -9.59 0.67 -13.16
N ALA A 268 -10.48 1.47 -12.57
CA ALA A 268 -10.28 2.92 -12.41
C ALA A 268 -9.12 3.20 -11.43
N ASN A 269 -9.12 2.53 -10.27
CA ASN A 269 -8.14 2.74 -9.21
C ASN A 269 -6.69 2.49 -9.67
N HIS A 270 -6.49 1.66 -10.70
CA HIS A 270 -5.18 1.37 -11.25
C HIS A 270 -4.91 2.02 -12.63
N ALA A 271 -5.87 2.77 -13.19
CA ALA A 271 -5.72 3.46 -14.48
C ALA A 271 -4.91 4.76 -14.38
N HIS A 272 -4.77 5.32 -13.17
CA HIS A 272 -3.99 6.55 -12.94
C HIS A 272 -2.54 6.40 -13.40
N ALA A 273 -2.00 7.44 -14.06
CA ALA A 273 -0.65 7.40 -14.64
C ALA A 273 0.46 7.16 -13.60
N ALA A 274 0.27 7.64 -12.37
CA ALA A 274 1.20 7.44 -11.27
C ALA A 274 1.16 6.01 -10.70
N ILE A 275 0.09 5.25 -10.90
CA ILE A 275 -0.02 3.86 -10.45
C ILE A 275 0.72 2.94 -11.43
N SER A 276 1.76 2.29 -10.89
CA SER A 276 2.72 1.53 -11.67
C SER A 276 2.24 0.10 -11.95
N TYR A 277 1.72 -0.58 -10.93
CA TYR A 277 1.21 -1.95 -11.02
C TYR A 277 -0.06 -2.12 -10.19
N ALA A 278 -0.78 -3.21 -10.42
CA ALA A 278 -2.00 -3.51 -9.69
C ALA A 278 -1.78 -4.56 -8.61
N THR A 279 -2.57 -4.43 -7.54
CA THR A 279 -2.58 -5.39 -6.43
C THR A 279 -3.97 -5.94 -6.22
N VAL A 280 -4.02 -7.18 -5.77
CA VAL A 280 -5.22 -7.84 -5.27
C VAL A 280 -4.89 -8.52 -3.95
N HIS A 281 -5.86 -8.61 -3.06
CA HIS A 281 -5.78 -9.41 -1.86
C HIS A 281 -6.60 -10.69 -2.06
N THR A 282 -6.42 -11.69 -1.20
CA THR A 282 -7.24 -12.90 -1.23
C THR A 282 -7.42 -13.44 0.18
N TRP A 283 -8.54 -13.10 0.82
CA TRP A 283 -8.89 -13.52 2.17
C TRP A 283 -10.12 -14.44 2.19
N PRO A 284 -10.04 -15.66 1.63
CA PRO A 284 -11.21 -16.51 1.49
C PRO A 284 -11.86 -16.81 2.85
N ASP A 285 -11.10 -17.09 3.91
CA ASP A 285 -11.69 -17.36 5.22
C ASP A 285 -12.44 -16.15 5.82
N ASN A 286 -12.03 -14.92 5.48
CA ASN A 286 -12.68 -13.69 5.94
C ASN A 286 -13.89 -13.29 5.06
N TRP A 287 -13.79 -13.54 3.75
CA TRP A 287 -14.77 -13.10 2.77
C TRP A 287 -15.92 -14.10 2.56
N ARG A 288 -15.82 -15.31 3.11
CA ARG A 288 -16.79 -16.40 2.93
C ARG A 288 -18.11 -16.14 3.65
N ASN A 289 -19.20 -16.10 2.87
CA ASN A 289 -20.53 -16.54 3.28
C ASN A 289 -21.47 -16.67 2.06
N PRO A 290 -21.57 -17.82 1.34
CA PRO A 290 -21.11 -19.18 1.67
C PRO A 290 -19.63 -19.49 1.28
N PRO A 291 -19.11 -20.71 1.54
CA PRO A 291 -17.79 -21.14 1.13
C PRO A 291 -17.53 -20.97 -0.38
N PHE A 292 -16.36 -20.43 -0.75
CA PHE A 292 -15.97 -20.35 -2.15
C PHE A 292 -15.68 -21.74 -2.74
N PRO A 293 -16.05 -22.00 -4.01
CA PRO A 293 -15.58 -23.20 -4.70
C PRO A 293 -14.05 -23.15 -4.87
N THR A 294 -13.41 -24.32 -4.98
CA THR A 294 -11.95 -24.43 -5.15
C THR A 294 -11.43 -23.69 -6.39
N SER A 295 -12.29 -23.47 -7.39
CA SER A 295 -11.96 -22.71 -8.59
C SER A 295 -11.95 -21.19 -8.41
N TRP A 296 -12.58 -20.66 -7.35
CA TRP A 296 -12.80 -19.21 -7.20
C TRP A 296 -11.48 -18.44 -7.16
N GLY A 297 -10.47 -18.91 -6.41
CA GLY A 297 -9.18 -18.24 -6.34
C GLY A 297 -8.51 -18.10 -7.72
N ARG A 298 -8.60 -19.12 -8.58
CA ARG A 298 -8.09 -19.03 -9.95
C ARG A 298 -8.92 -18.05 -10.79
N GLN A 299 -10.24 -18.10 -10.70
CA GLN A 299 -11.13 -17.18 -11.43
C GLN A 299 -10.91 -15.73 -11.01
N TRP A 300 -10.70 -15.48 -9.72
CA TRP A 300 -10.31 -14.18 -9.16
C TRP A 300 -9.04 -13.68 -9.86
N LEU A 301 -7.96 -14.46 -9.87
CA LEU A 301 -6.71 -14.08 -10.50
C LEU A 301 -6.84 -13.88 -12.02
N ASP A 302 -7.56 -14.77 -12.72
CA ASP A 302 -7.76 -14.70 -14.16
C ASP A 302 -8.56 -13.44 -14.56
N ALA A 303 -9.56 -13.05 -13.77
CA ALA A 303 -10.35 -11.85 -14.02
C ALA A 303 -9.48 -10.58 -13.94
N HIS A 304 -8.66 -10.45 -12.90
CA HIS A 304 -7.75 -9.31 -12.75
C HIS A 304 -6.69 -9.28 -13.84
N SER A 305 -6.12 -10.44 -14.14
CA SER A 305 -5.10 -10.59 -15.19
C SER A 305 -5.63 -10.21 -16.56
N GLN A 306 -6.94 -10.35 -16.82
CA GLN A 306 -7.57 -9.90 -18.07
C GLN A 306 -7.75 -8.38 -18.10
N VAL A 307 -8.12 -7.76 -16.98
CA VAL A 307 -8.38 -6.32 -16.91
C VAL A 307 -7.12 -5.49 -17.04
N PHE A 308 -5.99 -5.96 -16.52
CA PHE A 308 -4.81 -5.12 -16.38
C PHE A 308 -3.70 -5.35 -17.40
N LYS A 309 -3.89 -6.16 -18.45
CA LYS A 309 -2.87 -6.26 -19.53
C LYS A 309 -2.65 -4.88 -20.19
N PRO A 310 -1.40 -4.38 -20.29
CA PRO A 310 -0.13 -5.08 -20.06
C PRO A 310 0.51 -4.87 -18.66
N LYS A 311 -0.09 -4.09 -17.76
CA LYS A 311 0.46 -3.86 -16.41
C LYS A 311 0.25 -5.10 -15.50
N ILE A 312 1.15 -5.29 -14.53
CA ILE A 312 1.26 -6.52 -13.73
C ILE A 312 0.24 -6.52 -12.59
N VAL A 313 -0.41 -7.66 -12.35
CA VAL A 313 -1.23 -7.92 -11.15
C VAL A 313 -0.41 -8.72 -10.15
N ARG A 314 -0.39 -8.25 -8.89
CA ARG A 314 0.26 -8.95 -7.76
C ARG A 314 -0.75 -9.29 -6.68
N VAL A 315 -0.54 -10.43 -6.04
CA VAL A 315 -1.39 -10.91 -4.95
C VAL A 315 -0.66 -10.69 -3.64
N TRP A 316 -1.28 -9.96 -2.71
CA TRP A 316 -0.87 -9.96 -1.32
C TRP A 316 -1.77 -10.94 -0.56
N LEU A 317 -1.15 -11.95 0.03
CA LEU A 317 -1.78 -12.94 0.90
C LEU A 317 -1.45 -12.66 2.36
#